data_AF-A0A2Z4N1L4-F1
#
_entry.id   AF-A0A2Z4N1L4-F1
#
_cell.length_a   1.000
_cell.length_b   1.000
_cell.length_c   1.000
_cell.angle_alpha   90.00
_cell.angle_beta   90.00
_cell.angle_gamma   90.00
#
_symmetry.space_group_name_H-M   'P 1'
#
loop_
_entity.id
_entity.type
_entity.pdbx_description
1 polymer ?
#
loop_
_entity_poly.entity_id
_entity_poly.type
_entity_poly.pdbx_seq_one_letter_code
_entity_poly.pdbx_strand_id
1 'polypeptide(L)'
;GMERKDLLSANVRIFKEQGQALDKVARKDVKVLVVGNPANTNALICSKYAPSIPKENFTAMTRLDQNRAQSQLAAKLGVPVQDVKNVIIWGNHSSTQFPDASNAI
;
A
#
# COMPACT_ATOMS: atom_id res chain seq x y z
N GLY A 1 7.32 8.23 -23.77
CA GLY A 1 7.12 7.99 -22.32
C GLY A 1 6.67 6.56 -22.12
N MET A 2 6.95 5.94 -20.99
CA MET A 2 6.58 4.54 -20.73
C MET A 2 5.06 4.42 -20.53
N GLU A 3 4.39 3.50 -21.24
CA GLU A 3 2.96 3.26 -21.06
C GLU A 3 2.68 2.45 -19.77
N ARG A 4 1.42 2.49 -19.28
CA ARG A 4 1.02 1.78 -18.04
C ARG A 4 1.27 0.27 -18.10
N LYS A 5 1.17 -0.33 -19.29
CA LYS A 5 1.44 -1.75 -19.54
C LYS A 5 2.93 -2.09 -19.40
N ASP A 6 3.80 -1.19 -19.86
CA ASP A 6 5.25 -1.35 -19.78
C ASP A 6 5.73 -1.21 -18.32
N LEU A 7 5.19 -0.23 -17.60
CA LEU A 7 5.43 -0.05 -16.15
C LEU A 7 5.04 -1.31 -15.36
N LEU A 8 3.88 -1.90 -15.65
CA LEU A 8 3.46 -3.15 -15.01
C LEU A 8 4.41 -4.29 -15.34
N SER A 9 4.81 -4.44 -16.60
CA SER A 9 5.68 -5.53 -17.05
C SER A 9 7.07 -5.45 -16.41
N ALA A 10 7.63 -4.25 -16.28
CA ALA A 10 8.91 -4.03 -15.61
C ALA A 10 8.83 -4.34 -14.11
N ASN A 11 7.79 -3.83 -13.43
CA ASN A 11 7.59 -4.06 -12.00
C ASN A 11 7.32 -5.53 -11.66
N VAL A 12 6.62 -6.27 -12.52
CA VAL A 12 6.39 -7.70 -12.31
C VAL A 12 7.71 -8.46 -12.16
N ARG A 13 8.73 -8.15 -12.96
CA ARG A 13 10.04 -8.81 -12.85
C ARG A 13 10.71 -8.50 -11.51
N ILE A 14 10.71 -7.24 -11.12
CA ILE A 14 11.32 -6.76 -9.87
C ILE A 14 10.67 -7.43 -8.65
N PHE A 15 9.34 -7.36 -8.54
CA PHE A 15 8.62 -7.89 -7.37
C PHE A 15 8.55 -9.43 -7.36
N LYS A 16 8.69 -10.07 -8.52
CA LYS A 16 8.91 -11.52 -8.59
C LYS A 16 10.25 -11.90 -7.97
N GLU A 17 11.34 -11.28 -8.40
CA GLU A 17 12.69 -11.57 -7.90
C GLU A 17 12.80 -11.28 -6.40
N GLN A 18 12.25 -10.15 -5.94
CA GLN A 18 12.19 -9.82 -4.51
C GLN A 18 11.35 -10.81 -3.71
N GLY A 19 10.19 -11.23 -4.23
CA GLY A 19 9.36 -12.26 -3.59
C GLY A 19 10.11 -13.58 -3.43
N GLN A 20 10.78 -14.05 -4.49
CA GLN A 20 11.59 -15.27 -4.44
C GLN A 20 12.77 -15.17 -3.47
N ALA A 21 13.42 -14.00 -3.40
CA ALA A 21 14.49 -13.76 -2.45
C ALA A 21 13.97 -13.81 -1.01
N LEU A 22 12.89 -13.09 -0.70
CA LEU A 22 12.23 -13.11 0.61
C LEU A 22 11.84 -14.53 0.99
N ASP A 23 11.22 -15.28 0.08
CA ASP A 23 10.85 -16.67 0.30
C ASP A 23 12.05 -17.53 0.67
N LYS A 24 13.18 -17.35 -0.01
CA LYS A 24 14.36 -18.18 0.19
C LYS A 24 15.10 -17.88 1.48
N VAL A 25 15.27 -16.60 1.84
CA VAL A 25 16.22 -16.19 2.89
C VAL A 25 15.62 -15.43 4.07
N ALA A 26 14.43 -14.85 3.93
CA ALA A 26 13.83 -14.12 5.04
C ALA A 26 13.23 -15.09 6.09
N ARG A 27 13.09 -14.59 7.31
CA ARG A 27 12.26 -15.27 8.31
C ARG A 27 10.83 -15.40 7.78
N LYS A 28 10.17 -16.51 8.06
CA LYS A 28 8.79 -16.76 7.59
C LYS A 28 7.76 -15.83 8.22
N ASP A 29 8.11 -15.12 9.28
CA ASP A 29 7.30 -14.11 9.95
C ASP A 29 7.66 -12.66 9.56
N VAL A 30 8.52 -12.46 8.55
CA VAL A 30 8.89 -11.11 8.06
C VAL A 30 7.65 -10.31 7.66
N LYS A 31 7.63 -9.02 8.01
CA LYS A 31 6.58 -8.06 7.62
C LYS A 31 7.08 -7.22 6.45
N VAL A 32 6.33 -7.22 5.35
CA VAL A 32 6.71 -6.59 4.08
C VAL A 32 5.77 -5.41 3.82
N LEU A 33 6.35 -4.22 3.63
CA LEU A 33 5.63 -3.02 3.23
C LEU A 33 6.09 -2.59 1.83
N VAL A 34 5.18 -2.64 0.87
CA VAL A 34 5.42 -2.20 -0.50
C VAL A 34 5.01 -0.74 -0.67
N VAL A 35 5.98 0.08 -1.07
CA VAL A 35 5.80 1.52 -1.36
C VAL A 35 5.90 1.81 -2.86
N GLY A 36 6.67 1.01 -3.61
CA GLY A 36 6.87 1.22 -5.04
C GLY A 36 5.58 1.00 -5.85
N ASN A 37 5.25 1.96 -6.71
CA ASN A 37 4.00 1.95 -7.47
C ASN A 37 4.02 0.99 -8.68
N PRO A 38 2.89 0.35 -9.04
CA PRO A 38 1.60 0.37 -8.34
C PRO A 38 1.60 -0.52 -7.08
N ALA A 39 1.53 0.09 -5.89
CA ALA A 39 1.90 -0.56 -4.63
C ALA A 39 1.07 -1.82 -4.31
N ASN A 40 -0.27 -1.75 -4.47
CA ASN A 40 -1.17 -2.86 -4.18
C ASN A 40 -0.90 -4.06 -5.10
N THR A 41 -0.76 -3.82 -6.41
CA THR A 41 -0.45 -4.88 -7.38
C THR A 41 0.94 -5.46 -7.14
N ASN A 42 1.93 -4.62 -6.81
CA ASN A 42 3.28 -5.05 -6.51
C ASN A 42 3.35 -5.93 -5.24
N ALA A 43 2.60 -5.59 -4.19
CA ALA A 43 2.45 -6.43 -3.00
C ALA A 43 1.81 -7.79 -3.31
N LEU A 44 0.78 -7.80 -4.17
CA LEU A 44 0.15 -9.05 -4.63
C LEU A 44 1.14 -9.93 -5.41
N ILE A 45 1.93 -9.34 -6.32
CA ILE A 45 2.96 -10.06 -7.07
C ILE A 45 4.01 -10.63 -6.11
N CYS A 46 4.52 -9.81 -5.20
CA CYS A 46 5.54 -10.21 -4.23
C CYS A 46 5.09 -11.40 -3.39
N SER A 47 3.89 -11.33 -2.81
CA SER A 47 3.31 -12.42 -2.00
C SER A 47 3.05 -13.70 -2.81
N LYS A 48 2.69 -13.58 -4.09
CA LYS A 48 2.51 -14.75 -4.97
C LYS A 48 3.81 -15.53 -5.20
N TYR A 49 4.94 -14.84 -5.21
CA TYR A 49 6.26 -15.44 -5.39
C TYR A 49 6.98 -15.76 -4.08
N ALA A 50 6.31 -15.59 -2.95
CA ALA A 50 6.80 -15.94 -1.62
C ALA A 50 5.82 -16.84 -0.83
N PRO A 51 5.51 -18.05 -1.32
CA PRO A 51 4.45 -18.89 -0.79
C PRO A 51 4.68 -19.39 0.65
N SER A 52 5.92 -19.38 1.14
CA SER A 52 6.24 -19.83 2.50
C SER A 52 6.03 -18.74 3.57
N ILE A 53 5.75 -17.49 3.16
CA ILE A 53 5.47 -16.36 4.05
C ILE A 53 3.96 -16.13 4.07
N PRO A 54 3.32 -15.95 5.24
CA PRO A 54 1.89 -15.67 5.33
C PRO A 54 1.51 -14.42 4.52
N LYS A 55 0.42 -14.50 3.74
CA LYS A 55 0.03 -13.44 2.80
C LYS A 55 -0.34 -12.14 3.52
N GLU A 56 -0.87 -12.22 4.73
CA GLU A 56 -1.18 -11.10 5.62
C GLU A 56 0.05 -10.27 6.02
N ASN A 57 1.26 -10.79 5.82
CA ASN A 57 2.48 -10.05 6.08
C ASN A 57 2.86 -9.10 4.93
N PHE A 58 2.24 -9.23 3.76
CA PHE A 58 2.48 -8.37 2.61
C PHE A 58 1.44 -7.26 2.57
N THR A 59 1.90 -6.04 2.80
CA THR A 59 1.05 -4.85 2.87
C THR A 59 1.48 -3.84 1.80
N ALA A 60 0.52 -3.05 1.31
CA ALA A 60 0.76 -1.94 0.40
C ALA A 60 0.48 -0.63 1.13
N MET A 61 1.33 0.37 0.94
CA MET A 61 1.24 1.62 1.70
C MET A 61 0.17 2.57 1.15
N THR A 62 -0.97 2.69 1.83
CA THR A 62 -1.97 3.77 1.65
C THR A 62 -1.89 4.83 2.75
N ARG A 63 -0.90 4.71 3.66
CA ARG A 63 -0.77 5.58 4.83
C ARG A 63 -0.54 7.05 4.47
N LEU A 64 0.16 7.33 3.37
CA LEU A 64 0.34 8.71 2.90
C LEU A 64 -1.00 9.35 2.49
N ASP A 65 -1.86 8.59 1.82
CA ASP A 65 -3.21 9.04 1.47
C ASP A 65 -4.06 9.29 2.72
N GLN A 66 -3.97 8.39 3.71
CA GLN A 66 -4.67 8.56 4.99
C GLN A 66 -4.23 9.84 5.70
N ASN A 67 -2.92 10.10 5.80
CA ASN A 67 -2.39 11.31 6.42
C ASN A 67 -2.86 12.58 5.68
N ARG A 68 -2.96 12.53 4.34
CA ARG A 68 -3.50 13.63 3.53
C ARG A 68 -4.98 13.86 3.83
N ALA A 69 -5.79 12.80 3.84
CA ALA A 69 -7.21 12.89 4.17
C ALA A 69 -7.43 13.44 5.59
N GLN A 70 -6.66 12.96 6.57
CA GLN A 70 -6.67 13.45 7.95
C GLN A 70 -6.35 14.94 8.03
N SER A 71 -5.30 15.39 7.32
CA SER A 71 -4.93 16.82 7.27
C SER A 71 -6.02 17.68 6.63
N GLN A 72 -6.70 17.19 5.59
CA GLN A 72 -7.77 17.95 4.92
C GLN A 72 -9.02 18.07 5.81
N LEU A 73 -9.38 17.00 6.52
CA LEU A 73 -10.48 17.02 7.49
C LEU A 73 -10.19 17.98 8.65
N ALA A 74 -8.98 17.93 9.22
CA ALA A 74 -8.56 18.81 10.30
C ALA A 74 -8.66 20.29 9.91
N ALA A 75 -8.14 20.63 8.72
CA ALA A 75 -8.22 21.98 8.17
C ALA A 75 -9.67 22.43 7.93
N LYS A 76 -10.53 21.52 7.46
CA LYS A 76 -11.95 21.81 7.19
C LYS A 76 -12.75 22.07 8.47
N LEU A 77 -12.42 21.35 9.55
CA LEU A 77 -13.10 21.43 10.84
C LEU A 77 -12.49 22.49 11.79
N GLY A 78 -11.30 22.99 11.50
CA GLY A 78 -10.59 23.95 12.35
C GLY A 78 -10.06 23.33 13.65
N VAL A 79 -9.77 22.02 13.62
CA VAL A 79 -9.26 21.27 14.78
C VAL A 79 -7.81 20.84 14.56
N PRO A 80 -7.04 20.56 15.62
CA PRO A 80 -5.72 19.95 15.49
C PRO A 80 -5.77 18.59 14.76
N VAL A 81 -4.77 18.30 13.91
CA VAL A 81 -4.77 17.06 13.10
C VAL A 81 -4.73 15.79 13.94
N GLN A 82 -4.13 15.83 15.13
CA GLN A 82 -4.10 14.71 16.07
C GLN A 82 -5.47 14.36 16.65
N ASP A 83 -6.42 15.30 16.60
CA ASP A 83 -7.79 15.08 17.07
C ASP A 83 -8.63 14.37 16.03
N VAL A 84 -8.23 14.42 14.75
CA VAL A 84 -8.87 13.67 13.65
C VAL A 84 -8.45 12.20 13.70
N LYS A 85 -9.38 11.29 14.01
CA LYS A 85 -9.16 9.84 14.16
C LYS A 85 -10.03 9.04 13.19
N ASN A 86 -9.78 7.74 13.08
CA ASN A 86 -10.62 6.77 12.35
C ASN A 86 -10.86 7.08 10.86
N VAL A 87 -9.93 7.80 10.23
CA VAL A 87 -9.91 8.00 8.77
C VAL A 87 -9.49 6.71 8.08
N ILE A 88 -10.29 6.23 7.13
CA ILE A 88 -10.03 5.00 6.38
C ILE A 88 -9.81 5.34 4.90
N ILE A 89 -8.82 4.70 4.28
CA ILE A 89 -8.63 4.74 2.81
C ILE A 89 -8.99 3.37 2.25
N TRP A 90 -10.02 3.31 1.41
CA TRP A 90 -10.42 2.10 0.72
C TRP A 90 -9.87 2.03 -0.70
N GLY A 91 -9.64 0.81 -1.18
CA GLY A 91 -9.29 0.53 -2.57
C GLY A 91 -7.79 0.54 -2.86
N ASN A 92 -7.44 1.05 -4.05
CA ASN A 92 -6.08 1.01 -4.58
C ASN A 92 -5.34 2.33 -4.29
N HIS A 93 -4.03 2.29 -4.07
CA HIS A 93 -3.19 3.49 -4.06
C HIS A 93 -3.10 4.06 -5.50
N SER A 94 -4.13 4.81 -5.89
CA SER A 94 -4.33 5.42 -7.19
C SER A 94 -5.33 6.57 -7.09
N SER A 95 -5.73 7.15 -8.22
CA SER A 95 -6.82 8.13 -8.30
C SER A 95 -8.22 7.55 -8.02
N THR A 96 -8.35 6.21 -7.90
CA THR A 96 -9.62 5.54 -7.60
C THR A 96 -9.74 5.13 -6.14
N GLN A 97 -8.84 5.63 -5.28
CA GLN A 97 -8.96 5.48 -3.83
C GLN A 97 -10.24 6.14 -3.31
N PHE A 98 -10.77 5.64 -2.19
CA PHE A 98 -11.92 6.24 -1.51
C PHE A 98 -11.54 6.65 -0.09
N PRO A 99 -11.27 7.95 0.15
CA PRO A 99 -11.08 8.49 1.49
C PRO A 99 -12.42 8.55 2.23
N ASP A 100 -12.60 7.66 3.19
CA ASP A 100 -13.82 7.50 3.98
C ASP A 100 -13.70 8.25 5.31
N ALA A 101 -14.56 9.24 5.47
CA ALA A 101 -14.70 10.06 6.67
C ALA A 101 -15.96 9.71 7.47
N SER A 102 -16.75 8.70 7.09
CA SER A 102 -18.01 8.34 7.75
C SER A 102 -17.85 7.97 9.23
N ASN A 103 -16.68 7.44 9.59
CA ASN A 103 -16.31 7.09 10.96
C ASN A 103 -15.24 8.03 11.53
N ALA A 104 -14.84 9.05 10.77
CA ALA A 104 -13.82 10.00 11.22
C ALA A 104 -14.43 10.99 12.21
N ILE A 105 -13.64 11.33 13.24
CA ILE A 105 -13.96 12.34 14.25
C ILE A 105 -12.76 13.24 14.44
#